data_AF-A0A7J8TJE6-F1
#
_entry.id   AF-A0A7J8TJE6-F1
#
_cell.length_a   1.000
_cell.length_b   1.000
_cell.length_c   1.000
_cell.angle_alpha   90.00
_cell.angle_beta   90.00
_cell.angle_gamma   90.00
#
_symmetry.space_group_name_H-M   'P 1'
#
loop_
_entity.id
_entity.type
_entity.pdbx_description
1 polymer ?
#
loop_
_entity_poly.entity_id
_entity_poly.type
_entity_poly.pdbx_seq_one_letter_code
_entity_poly.pdbx_strand_id
1 'polypeptide(L)'
;MKEDEANGPPNREMYALLHLSPDASDEEVHRVIDNRLKFITLTNIKLHMQIYDIYGMESLNSRLELGPKLNKLEEIKEQLEKLRRMEE
;
A
#
# COMPACT_ATOMS: atom_id res chain seq x y z
N MET A 1 17.93 -3.78 -38.45
CA MET A 1 18.12 -2.55 -37.66
C MET A 1 17.55 -2.83 -36.29
N LYS A 2 18.26 -2.38 -35.25
CA LYS A 2 18.26 -2.94 -33.89
C LYS A 2 16.94 -2.74 -33.15
N GLU A 3 16.75 -3.65 -32.22
CA GLU A 3 15.68 -3.78 -31.23
C GLU A 3 15.69 -2.57 -30.28
N ASP A 4 14.73 -1.65 -30.42
CA ASP A 4 14.61 -0.48 -29.53
C ASP A 4 13.18 -0.32 -28.96
N GLU A 5 12.44 -1.41 -28.75
CA GLU A 5 11.08 -1.37 -28.16
C GLU A 5 10.99 -1.87 -26.71
N ALA A 6 12.09 -2.29 -26.08
CA ALA A 6 12.06 -2.95 -24.76
C ALA A 6 12.62 -2.13 -23.58
N ASN A 7 12.91 -0.84 -23.73
CA ASN A 7 13.46 0.00 -22.66
C ASN A 7 12.60 1.25 -22.40
N GLY A 8 11.34 1.05 -22.01
CA GLY A 8 10.65 2.08 -21.25
C GLY A 8 11.32 2.26 -19.89
N PRO A 9 11.35 3.48 -19.29
CA PRO A 9 11.91 3.64 -17.94
C PRO A 9 11.24 2.62 -17.00
N PRO A 10 12.01 1.91 -16.16
CA PRO A 10 11.55 0.71 -15.42
C PRO A 10 10.33 0.91 -14.52
N ASN A 11 9.79 2.13 -14.42
CA ASN A 11 8.71 2.52 -13.53
C ASN A 11 7.56 3.27 -14.25
N ARG A 12 7.26 3.02 -15.54
CA ARG A 12 6.12 3.66 -16.24
C ARG A 12 4.80 3.59 -15.46
N GLU A 13 4.56 2.47 -14.77
CA GLU A 13 3.40 2.28 -13.90
C GLU A 13 3.38 3.27 -12.72
N MET A 14 4.54 3.59 -12.14
CA MET A 14 4.67 4.56 -11.07
C MET A 14 4.28 5.97 -11.51
N TYR A 15 4.72 6.41 -12.71
CA TYR A 15 4.33 7.71 -13.26
C TYR A 15 2.83 7.77 -13.54
N ALA A 16 2.23 6.69 -14.07
CA ALA A 16 0.79 6.60 -14.27
C ALA A 16 -0.01 6.68 -12.96
N LEU A 17 0.44 5.98 -11.91
CA LEU A 17 -0.17 6.00 -10.57
C LEU A 17 -0.04 7.37 -9.86
N LEU A 18 1.04 8.09 -10.15
CA LEU A 18 1.29 9.44 -9.66
C LEU A 18 0.67 10.54 -10.55
N HIS A 19 0.03 10.16 -11.66
CA HIS A 19 -0.48 11.08 -12.69
C HIS A 19 0.57 12.07 -13.19
N LEU A 20 1.80 11.59 -13.33
CA LEU A 20 2.93 12.34 -13.87
C LEU A 20 3.28 11.84 -15.26
N SER A 21 3.83 12.75 -16.07
CA SER A 21 4.39 12.38 -17.36
C SER A 21 5.73 11.66 -17.16
N PRO A 22 6.14 10.72 -18.04
CA PRO A 22 7.44 10.05 -17.93
C PRO A 22 8.66 10.97 -17.99
N ASP A 23 8.48 12.21 -18.45
CA ASP A 23 9.45 13.31 -18.53
C ASP A 23 9.33 14.33 -17.37
N ALA A 24 8.50 14.06 -16.36
CA ALA A 24 8.37 14.92 -15.18
C ALA A 24 9.71 15.07 -14.44
N SER A 25 9.94 16.26 -13.88
CA SER A 25 11.17 16.56 -13.13
C SER A 25 11.20 15.82 -11.79
N ASP A 26 12.40 15.49 -11.31
CA ASP A 26 12.59 14.84 -10.00
C ASP A 26 11.92 15.61 -8.86
N GLU A 27 11.92 16.95 -8.91
CA GLU A 27 11.25 17.80 -7.91
C GLU A 27 9.73 17.63 -7.90
N GLU A 28 9.13 17.41 -9.08
CA GLU A 28 7.69 17.16 -9.22
C GLU A 28 7.35 15.77 -8.71
N VAL A 29 8.17 14.77 -9.05
CA VAL A 29 8.04 13.39 -8.55
C VAL A 29 8.10 13.37 -7.03
N HIS A 30 9.11 14.01 -6.43
CA HIS A 30 9.24 14.10 -4.98
C HIS A 30 8.04 14.77 -4.32
N ARG A 31 7.60 15.91 -4.86
CA ARG A 31 6.45 16.64 -4.32
C ARG A 31 5.15 15.82 -4.35
N VAL A 32 4.89 15.10 -5.44
CA VAL A 32 3.69 14.27 -5.55
C VAL A 32 3.74 13.09 -4.60
N ILE A 33 4.90 12.42 -4.47
CA ILE A 33 5.09 11.33 -3.51
C ILE A 33 4.86 11.83 -2.08
N ASP A 34 5.47 12.96 -1.71
CA ASP A 34 5.31 13.56 -0.38
C ASP A 34 3.86 13.92 -0.09
N ASN A 35 3.16 14.53 -1.06
CA ASN A 35 1.75 14.86 -0.93
C ASN A 35 0.88 13.60 -0.81
N ARG A 36 1.16 12.56 -1.61
CA ARG A 36 0.44 11.28 -1.58
C ARG A 36 0.65 10.57 -0.24
N LEU A 37 1.88 10.53 0.25
CA LEU A 37 2.23 9.92 1.54
C LEU A 37 1.58 10.69 2.70
N LYS A 38 1.58 12.03 2.63
CA LYS A 38 0.88 12.89 3.59
C LYS A 38 -0.62 12.61 3.59
N PHE A 39 -1.24 12.47 2.41
CA PHE A 39 -2.66 12.13 2.30
C PHE A 39 -2.98 10.77 2.91
N ILE A 40 -2.18 9.74 2.61
CA ILE A 40 -2.36 8.40 3.19
C ILE A 40 -2.26 8.44 4.71
N THR A 41 -1.23 9.10 5.24
CA THR A 41 -1.00 9.22 6.68
C THR A 41 -2.16 9.96 7.37
N LEU A 42 -2.57 11.11 6.84
CA LEU A 42 -3.66 11.90 7.41
C LEU A 42 -5.00 11.17 7.32
N THR A 43 -5.27 10.47 6.22
CA THR A 43 -6.51 9.70 6.05
C THR A 43 -6.55 8.52 7.02
N ASN A 44 -5.43 7.81 7.21
CA ASN A 44 -5.33 6.75 8.20
C ASN A 44 -5.58 7.28 9.60
N ILE A 45 -4.87 8.33 10.03
CA ILE A 45 -5.07 8.92 11.36
C ILE A 45 -6.52 9.37 11.55
N LYS A 46 -7.11 10.05 10.56
CA LYS A 46 -8.51 10.49 10.62
C LYS A 46 -9.47 9.31 10.72
N LEU A 47 -9.25 8.25 9.94
CA LEU A 47 -10.05 7.03 10.01
C LEU A 47 -9.91 6.37 11.39
N HIS A 48 -8.71 6.34 11.96
CA HIS A 48 -8.50 5.84 13.33
C HIS A 48 -9.25 6.68 14.36
N MET A 49 -9.20 8.01 14.29
CA MET A 49 -9.98 8.88 15.18
C MET A 49 -11.48 8.64 15.04
N GLN A 50 -11.99 8.52 13.81
CA GLN A 50 -13.41 8.25 13.58
C GLN A 50 -13.84 6.88 14.11
N ILE A 51 -13.00 5.85 13.94
CA ILE A 51 -13.27 4.51 14.50
C ILE A 51 -13.26 4.55 16.02
N TYR A 52 -12.33 5.28 16.62
CA TYR A 52 -12.27 5.50 18.07
C TYR A 52 -13.54 6.18 18.59
N ASP A 53 -13.96 7.27 17.94
CA ASP A 53 -15.15 8.02 18.34
C ASP A 53 -16.43 7.18 18.26
N ILE A 54 -16.48 6.19 17.37
CA ILE A 54 -17.66 5.34 17.15
C ILE A 54 -17.63 4.07 18.02
N TYR A 55 -16.47 3.43 18.19
CA TYR A 55 -16.37 2.07 18.74
C TYR A 55 -15.40 1.93 19.94
N GLY A 56 -14.71 2.99 20.36
CA GLY A 56 -13.77 2.95 21.49
C GLY A 56 -12.46 2.18 21.19
N MET A 57 -11.62 1.98 22.22
CA MET A 57 -10.25 1.44 22.09
C MET A 57 -10.17 0.01 21.52
N GLU A 58 -11.16 -0.85 21.77
CA GLU A 58 -11.14 -2.26 21.34
C GLU A 58 -11.17 -2.39 19.81
N SER A 59 -11.84 -1.46 19.13
CA SER A 59 -11.98 -1.46 17.67
C SER A 59 -10.69 -1.12 16.92
N LEU A 60 -9.80 -0.33 17.54
CA LEU A 60 -8.53 0.07 16.95
C LEU A 60 -7.54 -1.11 16.85
N ASN A 61 -7.56 -2.00 17.83
CA ASN A 61 -6.72 -3.20 17.84
C ASN A 61 -7.12 -4.17 16.71
N SER A 62 -8.42 -4.36 16.45
CA SER A 62 -8.89 -5.29 15.41
C SER A 62 -8.47 -4.95 13.98
N ARG A 63 -8.21 -3.66 13.68
CA ARG A 63 -7.82 -3.21 12.33
C ARG A 63 -6.30 -3.07 12.14
N LEU A 64 -5.55 -2.99 13.26
CA LEU A 64 -4.10 -2.86 13.26
C LEU A 64 -3.36 -4.15 13.67
N GLU A 65 -4.08 -5.17 14.12
CA GLU A 65 -3.62 -6.55 14.08
C GLU A 65 -3.54 -7.00 12.63
N LEU A 66 -2.62 -6.39 11.87
CA LEU A 66 -1.95 -7.10 10.81
C LEU A 66 -1.52 -8.40 11.45
N GLY A 67 -2.12 -9.50 11.00
CA GLY A 67 -1.81 -10.84 11.48
C GLY A 67 -0.30 -11.06 11.51
N PRO A 68 0.18 -12.10 12.23
CA PRO A 68 1.59 -12.32 12.49
C PRO A 68 2.42 -12.00 11.25
N LYS A 69 3.45 -11.16 11.36
CA LYS A 69 4.19 -10.66 10.19
C LYS A 69 4.87 -11.82 9.46
N LEU A 70 4.22 -12.38 8.45
CA LEU A 70 4.69 -13.54 7.70
C LEU A 70 5.74 -13.08 6.70
N ASN A 71 7.01 -13.36 7.00
CA ASN A 71 8.12 -12.99 6.13
C ASN A 71 8.66 -14.17 5.32
N LYS A 72 8.08 -15.38 5.52
CA LYS A 72 8.46 -16.62 4.83
C LYS A 72 7.26 -17.24 4.11
N LEU A 73 7.51 -17.84 2.96
CA LEU A 73 6.49 -18.42 2.08
C LEU A 73 5.69 -19.54 2.77
N GLU A 74 6.35 -20.31 3.62
CA GLU A 74 5.79 -21.43 4.39
C GLU A 74 4.78 -20.93 5.43
N GLU A 75 5.09 -19.83 6.11
CA GLU A 75 4.22 -19.21 7.11
C GLU A 75 2.94 -18.64 6.46
N ILE A 76 3.07 -18.09 5.25
CA ILE A 76 1.94 -17.61 4.42
C ILE A 76 1.01 -18.77 4.05
N LYS A 77 1.57 -19.89 3.58
CA LYS A 77 0.78 -21.08 3.20
C LYS A 77 0.04 -21.68 4.40
N GLU A 78 0.69 -21.73 5.57
CA GLU A 78 0.08 -22.27 6.78
C GLU A 78 -1.10 -21.42 7.27
N GLN A 79 -0.97 -20.09 7.23
CA GLN A 79 -2.09 -19.21 7.59
C GLN A 79 -3.25 -19.29 6.59
N LEU A 80 -2.94 -19.42 5.30
CA LEU A 80 -3.96 -19.55 4.25
C LEU A 80 -4.77 -20.85 4.42
N GLU A 81 -4.13 -21.95 4.81
CA GLU A 81 -4.81 -23.21 5.13
C GLU A 81 -5.67 -23.09 6.40
N LYS A 82 -5.20 -22.36 7.43
CA LYS A 82 -5.99 -22.10 8.65
C LYS A 82 -7.24 -21.27 8.35
N LEU A 83 -7.11 -20.23 7.53
CA LEU A 83 -8.25 -19.41 7.10
C LEU A 83 -9.27 -20.25 6.32
N ARG A 84 -8.79 -21.08 5.39
CA ARG A 84 -9.66 -21.98 4.60
C ARG A 84 -10.47 -22.93 5.48
N ARG A 85 -9.91 -23.40 6.60
CA ARG A 85 -10.60 -24.27 7.57
C ARG A 85 -11.60 -23.54 8.48
N MET A 86 -11.53 -22.21 8.56
CA MET A 86 -12.50 -21.41 9.32
C MET A 86 -13.70 -20.97 8.47
N GLU A 87 -13.59 -21.04 7.14
CA GLU A 87 -14.69 -20.77 6.20
C GLU A 87 -15.54 -22.01 5.87
N GLU A 88 -15.12 -23.22 6.31
CA GLU A 88 -15.92 -24.47 6.29
C GLU A 88 -16.73 -24.65 7.59
#